data_AF-A0A9D8H960-F1
#
_entry.id   AF-A0A9D8H960-F1
#
_cell.length_a   1.000
_cell.length_b   1.000
_cell.length_c   1.000
_cell.angle_alpha   90.00
_cell.angle_beta   90.00
_cell.angle_gamma   90.00
#
_symmetry.space_group_name_H-M   'P 1'
#
loop_
_entity.id
_entity.type
_entity.pdbx_description
1 polymer ?
#
loop_
_entity_poly.entity_id
_entity_poly.type
_entity_poly.pdbx_seq_one_letter_code
_entity_poly.pdbx_strand_id
1 'polypeptide(L)'
;MDERHREYVEYYRVRTAKYDGSTIYQESARTEHALLDAFEQSATLEEAAEKVTAGNLATANAIALLNDQWRARLEVYEELEETVKAEAPRQVMAAVEGVTDVVDATSRVNRVLAAGAIAETADELHRVEFVGDLAVMEQLEVYRRAEIPDRWRSLYDAEIARTEQDGREVAAEVAAKRALVPDWKLDHDELWETRHRRRIPISDDALRARIEQHRALEWG
;
A
#
# COMPACT_ATOMS: atom_id res chain seq x y z
N MET A 1 5.52 -7.91 47.97
CA MET A 1 5.71 -7.07 46.78
C MET A 1 6.49 -5.82 47.17
N ASP A 2 7.66 -5.61 46.58
CA ASP A 2 8.48 -4.43 46.82
C ASP A 2 7.96 -3.18 46.06
N GLU A 3 8.63 -2.03 46.20
CA GLU A 3 8.25 -0.78 45.53
C GLU A 3 8.37 -0.89 44.01
N ARG A 4 9.47 -1.44 43.50
CA ARG A 4 9.72 -1.57 42.06
C ARG A 4 8.68 -2.47 41.38
N HIS A 5 8.28 -3.56 42.02
CA HIS A 5 7.23 -4.45 41.52
C HIS A 5 5.88 -3.73 41.46
N ARG A 6 5.52 -2.94 42.48
CA ARG A 6 4.30 -2.11 42.45
C ARG A 6 4.32 -1.11 41.28
N GLU A 7 5.46 -0.49 41.01
CA GLU A 7 5.63 0.42 39.85
C GLU A 7 5.42 -0.31 38.52
N TYR A 8 5.94 -1.53 38.36
CA TYR A 8 5.72 -2.34 37.15
C TYR A 8 4.24 -2.71 36.95
N VAL A 9 3.56 -3.12 38.02
CA VAL A 9 2.11 -3.40 37.95
C VAL A 9 1.36 -2.15 37.49
N GLU A 10 1.63 -1.00 38.09
CA GLU A 10 0.96 0.25 37.71
C GLU A 10 1.27 0.66 36.26
N TYR A 11 2.52 0.49 35.82
CA TYR A 11 2.88 0.69 34.42
C TYR A 11 2.04 -0.17 33.47
N TYR A 12 1.90 -1.47 33.75
CA TYR A 12 1.11 -2.38 32.91
C TYR A 12 -0.40 -2.10 32.99
N ARG A 13 -0.92 -1.63 34.13
CA ARG A 13 -2.33 -1.18 34.25
C ARG A 13 -2.62 -0.01 33.32
N VAL A 14 -1.79 1.04 33.38
CA VAL A 14 -1.95 2.23 32.52
C VAL A 14 -1.80 1.85 31.04
N ARG A 15 -0.89 0.92 30.73
CA ARG A 15 -0.68 0.43 29.37
C ARG A 15 -1.90 -0.34 28.84
N THR A 16 -2.46 -1.24 29.65
CA THR A 16 -3.61 -2.08 29.30
C THR A 16 -4.88 -1.25 29.11
N ALA A 17 -5.10 -0.24 29.96
CA ALA A 17 -6.26 0.65 29.90
C ALA A 17 -6.41 1.38 28.55
N LYS A 18 -5.35 1.53 27.76
CA LYS A 18 -5.41 2.11 26.40
C LYS A 18 -6.19 1.25 25.40
N TYR A 19 -6.27 -0.05 25.66
CA TYR A 19 -6.88 -1.03 24.76
C TYR A 19 -8.28 -1.45 25.23
N ASP A 20 -8.65 -1.13 26.47
CA ASP A 20 -9.96 -1.48 27.02
C ASP A 20 -11.10 -0.85 26.20
N GLY A 21 -12.06 -1.69 25.81
CA GLY A 21 -13.21 -1.28 24.99
C GLY A 21 -12.89 -1.00 23.52
N SER A 22 -11.66 -1.23 23.07
CA SER A 22 -11.29 -1.06 21.65
C SER A 22 -11.93 -2.14 20.78
N THR A 23 -12.66 -1.71 19.74
CA THR A 23 -13.21 -2.61 18.72
C THR A 23 -12.15 -3.06 17.72
N ILE A 24 -11.05 -2.30 17.58
CA ILE A 24 -10.00 -2.53 16.59
C ILE A 24 -8.84 -3.34 17.18
N TYR A 25 -8.50 -3.13 18.45
CA TYR A 25 -7.31 -3.71 19.10
C TYR A 25 -7.65 -4.84 20.09
N GLN A 26 -8.49 -5.78 19.67
CA GLN A 26 -9.05 -6.80 20.56
C GLN A 26 -8.00 -7.84 20.98
N GLU A 27 -7.12 -8.27 20.08
CA GLU A 27 -6.06 -9.23 20.42
C GLU A 27 -5.00 -8.58 21.32
N SER A 28 -4.65 -7.32 21.01
CA SER A 28 -3.74 -6.52 21.81
C SER A 28 -4.28 -6.35 23.22
N ALA A 29 -5.56 -5.99 23.38
CA ALA A 29 -6.21 -5.90 24.69
C ALA A 29 -6.04 -7.20 25.50
N ARG A 30 -6.36 -8.35 24.89
CA ARG A 30 -6.24 -9.65 25.54
C ARG A 30 -4.80 -9.95 25.99
N THR A 31 -3.81 -9.66 25.16
CA THR A 31 -2.40 -9.96 25.48
C THR A 31 -1.76 -8.96 26.43
N GLU A 32 -2.21 -7.69 26.44
CA GLU A 32 -1.85 -6.69 27.45
C GLU A 32 -2.38 -7.09 28.83
N HIS A 33 -3.64 -7.53 28.91
CA HIS A 33 -4.20 -8.11 30.14
C HIS A 33 -3.41 -9.33 30.61
N ALA A 34 -3.01 -10.23 29.71
CA ALA A 34 -2.18 -11.39 30.08
C ALA A 34 -0.80 -10.99 30.63
N LEU A 35 -0.17 -9.94 30.09
CA LEU A 35 1.06 -9.39 30.66
C LEU A 35 0.80 -8.79 32.04
N LEU A 36 -0.24 -7.98 32.19
CA LEU A 36 -0.62 -7.40 33.48
C LEU A 36 -0.84 -8.50 34.54
N ASP A 37 -1.61 -9.54 34.20
CA ASP A 37 -1.87 -10.70 35.05
C ASP A 37 -0.57 -11.38 35.51
N ALA A 38 0.41 -11.53 34.61
CA ALA A 38 1.70 -12.12 34.96
C ALA A 38 2.47 -11.31 36.04
N PHE A 39 2.33 -9.98 36.03
CA PHE A 39 2.92 -9.11 37.05
C PHE A 39 2.08 -9.07 38.34
N GLU A 40 0.74 -8.98 38.24
CA GLU A 40 -0.15 -8.88 39.40
C GLU A 40 -0.21 -10.17 40.22
N GLN A 41 -0.16 -11.33 39.55
CA GLN A 41 -0.28 -12.64 40.18
C GLN A 41 1.06 -13.20 40.68
N SER A 42 2.13 -12.40 40.64
CA SER A 42 3.47 -12.80 41.08
C SER A 42 3.83 -12.16 42.42
N ALA A 43 4.56 -12.88 43.26
CA ALA A 43 5.04 -12.38 44.54
C ALA A 43 6.31 -11.51 44.39
N THR A 44 7.12 -11.79 43.36
CA THR A 44 8.35 -11.07 43.02
C THR A 44 8.47 -10.79 41.51
N LEU A 45 9.42 -9.94 41.13
CA LEU A 45 9.71 -9.65 39.73
C LEU A 45 10.35 -10.84 38.99
N GLU A 46 11.13 -11.66 39.68
CA GLU A 46 11.70 -12.88 39.11
C GLU A 46 10.60 -13.86 38.71
N GLU A 47 9.60 -14.07 39.58
CA GLU A 47 8.45 -14.92 39.27
C GLU A 47 7.63 -14.35 38.09
N ALA A 48 7.44 -13.03 38.03
CA ALA A 48 6.78 -12.38 36.90
C ALA A 48 7.58 -12.59 35.59
N ALA A 49 8.91 -12.43 35.64
CA ALA A 49 9.78 -12.64 34.49
C ALA A 49 9.75 -14.10 33.99
N GLU A 50 9.72 -15.06 34.91
CA GLU A 50 9.54 -16.48 34.59
C GLU A 50 8.21 -16.73 33.88
N LYS A 51 7.08 -16.19 34.39
CA LYS A 51 5.76 -16.30 33.74
C LYS A 51 5.73 -15.67 32.35
N VAL A 52 6.28 -14.46 32.20
CA VAL A 52 6.36 -13.75 30.91
C VAL A 52 7.16 -14.56 29.89
N THR A 53 8.28 -15.14 30.32
CA THR A 53 9.16 -15.96 29.46
C THR A 53 8.51 -17.30 29.10
N ALA A 54 7.99 -18.02 30.10
CA ALA A 54 7.36 -19.33 29.89
C ALA A 54 6.10 -19.25 29.02
N GLY A 55 5.33 -18.18 29.15
CA GLY A 55 4.15 -17.92 28.31
C GLY A 55 4.46 -17.25 26.98
N ASN A 56 5.72 -16.88 26.71
CA ASN A 56 6.14 -16.08 25.57
C ASN A 56 5.29 -14.81 25.37
N LEU A 57 4.89 -14.19 26.49
CA LEU A 57 3.85 -13.15 26.50
C LEU A 57 4.28 -11.88 25.76
N ALA A 58 5.58 -11.56 25.78
CA ALA A 58 6.13 -10.42 25.05
C ALA A 58 5.97 -10.58 23.53
N THR A 59 6.31 -11.76 22.99
CA THR A 59 6.15 -12.05 21.56
C THR A 59 4.68 -12.15 21.17
N ALA A 60 3.86 -12.79 22.01
CA ALA A 60 2.43 -12.89 21.79
C ALA A 60 1.77 -11.51 21.70
N ASN A 61 2.15 -10.58 22.59
CA ASN A 61 1.67 -9.20 22.54
C ASN A 61 2.12 -8.47 21.26
N ALA A 62 3.38 -8.61 20.87
CA ALA A 62 3.88 -7.99 19.64
C ALA A 62 3.13 -8.49 18.39
N ILE A 63 2.85 -9.79 18.30
CA ILE A 63 2.08 -10.39 17.20
C ILE A 63 0.61 -9.95 17.24
N ALA A 64 0.00 -9.87 18.42
CA ALA A 64 -1.37 -9.39 18.58
C ALA A 64 -1.54 -7.95 18.09
N LEU A 65 -0.61 -7.05 18.46
CA LEU A 65 -0.61 -5.68 17.96
C LEU A 65 -0.46 -5.61 16.44
N LEU A 66 0.43 -6.42 15.89
CA LEU A 66 0.65 -6.52 14.45
C LEU A 66 -0.64 -6.97 13.74
N ASN A 67 -1.29 -8.04 14.21
CA ASN A 67 -2.53 -8.57 13.65
C ASN A 67 -3.67 -7.55 13.69
N ASP A 68 -3.89 -6.90 14.82
CA ASP A 68 -4.94 -5.88 14.95
C ASP A 68 -4.73 -4.73 13.96
N GLN A 69 -3.49 -4.24 13.83
CA GLN A 69 -3.16 -3.17 12.88
C GLN A 69 -3.38 -3.58 11.42
N TRP A 70 -2.97 -4.80 11.04
CA TRP A 70 -3.14 -5.27 9.66
C TRP A 70 -4.59 -5.62 9.35
N ARG A 71 -5.34 -6.16 10.31
CA ARG A 71 -6.79 -6.37 10.18
C ARG A 71 -7.53 -5.05 9.94
N ALA A 72 -7.20 -4.01 10.71
CA ALA A 72 -7.78 -2.68 10.51
C ALA A 72 -7.48 -2.11 9.12
N ARG A 73 -6.23 -2.26 8.63
CA ARG A 73 -5.87 -1.84 7.27
C ARG A 73 -6.59 -2.65 6.20
N LEU A 74 -6.70 -3.96 6.41
CA LEU A 74 -7.39 -4.86 5.49
C LEU A 74 -8.86 -4.46 5.31
N GLU A 75 -9.56 -4.18 6.41
CA GLU A 75 -10.96 -3.74 6.38
C GLU A 75 -11.14 -2.49 5.51
N VAL A 76 -10.26 -1.49 5.68
CA VAL A 76 -10.27 -0.26 4.86
C VAL A 76 -9.97 -0.57 3.39
N TYR A 77 -9.00 -1.43 3.10
CA TYR A 77 -8.67 -1.79 1.71
C TYR A 77 -9.78 -2.59 1.04
N GLU A 78 -10.47 -3.46 1.77
CA GLU A 78 -11.62 -4.21 1.26
C GLU A 78 -12.82 -3.30 1.02
N GLU A 79 -13.13 -2.37 1.94
CA GLU A 79 -14.17 -1.35 1.75
C GLU A 79 -13.90 -0.49 0.49
N LEU A 80 -12.63 -0.16 0.26
CA LEU A 80 -12.20 0.66 -0.86
C LEU A 80 -11.97 -0.11 -2.16
N GLU A 81 -12.19 -1.43 -2.19
CA GLU A 81 -11.88 -2.32 -3.32
C GLU A 81 -10.40 -2.20 -3.80
N GLU A 82 -9.48 -1.91 -2.88
CA GLU A 82 -8.02 -1.85 -3.11
C GLU A 82 -7.42 -3.25 -3.04
N THR A 83 -7.79 -4.10 -4.00
CA THR A 83 -7.47 -5.54 -4.02
C THR A 83 -5.97 -5.86 -3.92
N VAL A 84 -5.11 -5.06 -4.56
CA VAL A 84 -3.65 -5.23 -4.51
C VAL A 84 -3.08 -4.86 -3.14
N LYS A 85 -3.51 -3.73 -2.56
CA LYS A 85 -3.06 -3.30 -1.21
C LYS A 85 -3.61 -4.20 -0.11
N ALA A 86 -4.77 -4.81 -0.32
CA ALA A 86 -5.38 -5.77 0.61
C ALA A 86 -4.54 -7.06 0.77
N GLU A 87 -3.68 -7.39 -0.20
CA GLU A 87 -2.94 -8.64 -0.17
C GLU A 87 -1.81 -8.64 0.87
N ALA A 88 -1.07 -7.55 1.01
CA ALA A 88 0.01 -7.45 1.99
C ALA A 88 -0.48 -7.67 3.44
N PRO A 89 -1.57 -7.05 3.94
CA PRO A 89 -2.14 -7.37 5.24
C PRO A 89 -2.47 -8.85 5.43
N ARG A 90 -3.10 -9.51 4.43
CA ARG A 90 -3.44 -10.94 4.51
C ARG A 90 -2.18 -11.79 4.65
N GLN A 91 -1.19 -11.53 3.80
CA GLN A 91 0.08 -12.25 3.82
C GLN A 91 0.88 -12.00 5.10
N VAL A 92 0.86 -10.77 5.65
CA VAL A 92 1.54 -10.49 6.92
C VAL A 92 0.91 -11.30 8.05
N MET A 93 -0.41 -11.29 8.19
CA MET A 93 -1.09 -12.05 9.25
C MET A 93 -0.82 -13.56 9.12
N ALA A 94 -0.82 -14.10 7.90
CA ALA A 94 -0.46 -15.49 7.65
C ALA A 94 1.02 -15.79 7.96
N ALA A 95 1.94 -14.88 7.63
CA ALA A 95 3.37 -15.08 7.78
C ALA A 95 3.82 -15.14 9.25
N VAL A 96 3.09 -14.48 10.15
CA VAL A 96 3.39 -14.45 11.59
C VAL A 96 2.60 -15.48 12.40
N GLU A 97 1.73 -16.27 11.75
CA GLU A 97 0.99 -17.33 12.42
C GLU A 97 1.95 -18.35 13.04
N GLY A 98 1.76 -18.61 14.34
CA GLY A 98 2.57 -19.56 15.10
C GLY A 98 4.02 -19.14 15.34
N VAL A 99 4.42 -17.92 15.00
CA VAL A 99 5.79 -17.43 15.27
C VAL A 99 5.96 -17.20 16.76
N THR A 100 7.07 -17.69 17.33
CA THR A 100 7.40 -17.55 18.75
C THR A 100 8.57 -16.63 19.02
N ASP A 101 9.21 -16.09 17.97
CA ASP A 101 10.37 -15.21 18.07
C ASP A 101 10.13 -13.90 17.31
N VAL A 102 10.36 -12.76 17.99
CA VAL A 102 10.10 -11.43 17.43
C VAL A 102 11.04 -11.10 16.26
N VAL A 103 12.27 -11.62 16.27
CA VAL A 103 13.23 -11.38 15.18
C VAL A 103 12.80 -12.10 13.91
N ASP A 104 12.38 -13.37 14.02
CA ASP A 104 11.79 -14.11 12.90
C ASP A 104 10.51 -13.44 12.39
N ALA A 105 9.59 -13.03 13.29
CA ALA A 105 8.37 -12.30 12.90
C ALA A 105 8.72 -11.04 12.09
N THR A 106 9.66 -10.24 12.58
CA THR A 106 10.12 -9.01 11.90
C THR A 106 10.69 -9.32 10.52
N SER A 107 11.52 -10.36 10.40
CA SER A 107 12.10 -10.77 9.12
C SER A 107 11.03 -11.18 8.10
N ARG A 108 10.04 -11.98 8.54
CA ARG A 108 8.94 -12.42 7.68
C ARG A 108 8.06 -11.26 7.22
N VAL A 109 7.69 -10.38 8.14
CA VAL A 109 6.91 -9.15 7.81
C VAL A 109 7.65 -8.32 6.77
N ASN A 110 8.94 -8.05 6.97
CA ASN A 110 9.71 -7.23 6.03
C ASN A 110 9.76 -7.82 4.62
N ARG A 111 9.83 -9.15 4.48
CA ARG A 111 9.79 -9.81 3.16
C ARG A 111 8.44 -9.62 2.48
N VAL A 112 7.35 -9.79 3.21
CA VAL A 112 5.99 -9.57 2.69
C VAL A 112 5.81 -8.12 2.27
N LEU A 113 6.24 -7.16 3.10
CA LEU A 113 6.12 -5.73 2.79
C LEU A 113 6.97 -5.33 1.58
N ALA A 114 8.17 -5.88 1.43
CA ALA A 114 9.00 -5.64 0.26
C ALA A 114 8.34 -6.14 -1.04
N ALA A 115 7.76 -7.35 -1.01
CA ALA A 115 7.03 -7.90 -2.16
C ALA A 115 5.74 -7.09 -2.46
N GLY A 116 4.98 -6.74 -1.42
CA GLY A 116 3.79 -5.91 -1.52
C GLY A 116 4.09 -4.54 -2.13
N ALA A 117 5.17 -3.88 -1.72
CA ALA A 117 5.56 -2.57 -2.27
C ALA A 117 5.87 -2.64 -3.78
N ILE A 118 6.47 -3.74 -4.26
CA ILE A 118 6.70 -3.96 -5.69
C ILE A 118 5.36 -4.14 -6.41
N ALA A 119 4.45 -4.96 -5.87
CA ALA A 119 3.14 -5.19 -6.46
C ALA A 119 2.28 -3.91 -6.50
N GLU A 120 2.27 -3.13 -5.42
CA GLU A 120 1.60 -1.83 -5.37
C GLU A 120 2.18 -0.83 -6.39
N THR A 121 3.51 -0.81 -6.52
CA THR A 121 4.17 0.04 -7.53
C THR A 121 3.77 -0.38 -8.93
N ALA A 122 3.79 -1.68 -9.22
CA ALA A 122 3.36 -2.23 -10.52
C ALA A 122 1.91 -1.86 -10.84
N ASP A 123 1.01 -1.99 -9.87
CA ASP A 123 -0.40 -1.66 -10.01
C ASP A 123 -0.61 -0.14 -10.28
N GLU A 124 0.05 0.72 -9.50
CA GLU A 124 -0.08 2.17 -9.65
C GLU A 124 0.52 2.69 -10.96
N LEU A 125 1.53 2.02 -11.52
CA LEU A 125 2.14 2.40 -12.79
C LEU A 125 1.11 2.45 -13.93
N HIS A 126 0.10 1.57 -13.95
CA HIS A 126 -0.95 1.59 -14.97
C HIS A 126 -1.61 2.96 -15.06
N ARG A 127 -2.06 3.47 -13.91
CA ARG A 127 -2.72 4.76 -13.81
C ARG A 127 -1.74 5.91 -14.00
N VAL A 128 -0.55 5.86 -13.39
CA VAL A 128 0.42 6.97 -13.45
C VAL A 128 0.90 7.21 -14.87
N GLU A 129 1.24 6.16 -15.62
CA GLU A 129 1.69 6.26 -17.01
C GLU A 129 0.57 6.81 -17.89
N PHE A 130 -0.61 6.19 -17.84
CA PHE A 130 -1.73 6.62 -18.67
C PHE A 130 -2.19 8.06 -18.36
N VAL A 131 -2.30 8.43 -17.08
CA VAL A 131 -2.72 9.78 -16.68
C VAL A 131 -1.63 10.81 -16.99
N GLY A 132 -0.36 10.45 -16.90
CA GLY A 132 0.76 11.30 -17.30
C GLY A 132 0.68 11.72 -18.77
N ASP A 133 0.24 10.80 -19.62
CA ASP A 133 0.13 11.02 -21.07
C ASP A 133 -1.11 11.83 -21.51
N LEU A 134 -2.08 12.05 -20.61
CA LEU A 134 -3.31 12.79 -20.94
C LEU A 134 -3.03 14.19 -21.48
N ALA A 135 -2.06 14.91 -20.92
CA ALA A 135 -1.73 16.26 -21.36
C ALA A 135 -1.17 16.28 -22.78
N VAL A 136 -0.31 15.31 -23.12
CA VAL A 136 0.27 15.19 -24.47
C VAL A 136 -0.82 14.82 -25.47
N MET A 137 -1.70 13.87 -25.11
CA MET A 137 -2.84 13.47 -25.93
C MET A 137 -3.82 14.64 -26.18
N GLU A 138 -4.08 15.46 -25.17
CA GLU A 138 -4.91 16.66 -25.29
C GLU A 138 -4.27 17.69 -26.23
N GLN A 139 -2.98 17.96 -26.07
CA GLN A 139 -2.25 18.88 -26.95
C GLN A 139 -2.26 18.42 -28.42
N LEU A 140 -2.05 17.12 -28.67
CA LEU A 140 -2.14 16.54 -30.01
C LEU A 140 -3.53 16.67 -30.60
N GLU A 141 -4.58 16.47 -29.80
CA GLU A 141 -5.97 16.66 -30.24
C GLU A 141 -6.23 18.11 -30.66
N VAL A 142 -5.76 19.08 -29.86
CA VAL A 142 -5.88 20.50 -30.17
C VAL A 142 -5.22 20.83 -31.51
N TYR A 143 -3.98 20.39 -31.73
CA TYR A 143 -3.28 20.67 -32.98
C TYR A 143 -3.94 19.99 -34.19
N ARG A 144 -4.35 18.72 -34.06
CA ARG A 144 -4.94 17.94 -35.16
C ARG A 144 -6.34 18.44 -35.55
N ARG A 145 -7.09 19.05 -34.62
CA ARG A 145 -8.44 19.58 -34.88
C ARG A 145 -8.48 21.08 -35.18
N ALA A 146 -7.34 21.76 -35.13
CA ALA A 146 -7.31 23.20 -35.33
C ALA A 146 -7.70 23.59 -36.77
N GLU A 147 -8.76 24.38 -36.90
CA GLU A 147 -9.14 25.00 -38.18
C GLU A 147 -8.25 26.22 -38.43
N ILE A 148 -7.15 26.00 -39.18
CA ILE A 148 -6.15 27.04 -39.45
C ILE A 148 -6.02 27.34 -40.96
N PRO A 149 -5.69 28.60 -41.32
CA PRO A 149 -5.31 28.95 -42.69
C PRO A 149 -4.11 28.15 -43.20
N ASP A 150 -4.11 27.78 -44.49
CA ASP A 150 -3.07 26.94 -45.10
C ASP A 150 -1.63 27.44 -44.89
N ARG A 151 -1.44 28.77 -44.81
CA ARG A 151 -0.13 29.39 -44.54
C ARG A 151 0.51 28.96 -43.22
N TRP A 152 -0.29 28.45 -42.27
CA TRP A 152 0.15 27.98 -40.96
C TRP A 152 0.19 26.46 -40.85
N ARG A 153 -0.23 25.71 -41.87
CA ARG A 153 -0.37 24.25 -41.78
C ARG A 153 0.95 23.55 -41.51
N SER A 154 2.02 23.96 -42.21
CA SER A 154 3.36 23.42 -41.99
C SER A 154 3.91 23.66 -40.58
N LEU A 155 3.52 24.76 -39.92
CA LEU A 155 3.88 25.02 -38.53
C LEU A 155 3.21 23.99 -37.61
N TYR A 156 1.91 23.74 -37.81
CA TYR A 156 1.17 22.78 -36.99
C TYR A 156 1.61 21.34 -37.22
N ASP A 157 1.92 20.97 -38.46
CA ASP A 157 2.48 19.65 -38.77
C ASP A 157 3.81 19.43 -38.03
N ALA A 158 4.66 20.46 -37.95
CA ALA A 158 5.91 20.40 -37.19
C ALA A 158 5.68 20.33 -35.68
N GLU A 159 4.69 21.06 -35.15
CA GLU A 159 4.32 21.00 -33.73
C GLU A 159 3.76 19.62 -33.34
N ILE A 160 2.91 19.02 -34.18
CA ILE A 160 2.41 17.65 -33.99
C ILE A 160 3.59 16.66 -33.93
N ALA A 161 4.49 16.73 -34.91
CA ALA A 161 5.65 15.84 -34.96
C ALA A 161 6.55 16.01 -33.72
N ARG A 162 6.77 17.26 -33.26
CA ARG A 162 7.55 17.53 -32.04
C ARG A 162 6.86 16.96 -30.80
N THR A 163 5.57 17.22 -30.61
CA THR A 163 4.82 16.71 -29.46
C THR A 163 4.79 15.17 -29.43
N GLU A 164 4.68 14.52 -30.60
CA GLU A 164 4.79 13.05 -30.68
C GLU A 164 6.19 12.54 -30.34
N GLN A 165 7.24 13.28 -30.70
CA GLN A 165 8.62 12.94 -30.34
C GLN A 165 8.84 13.12 -28.82
N ASP A 166 8.46 14.26 -28.27
CA ASP A 166 8.58 14.56 -26.84
C ASP A 166 7.85 13.50 -26.00
N GLY A 167 6.64 13.08 -26.43
CA GLY A 167 5.89 12.00 -25.80
C GLY A 167 6.64 10.66 -25.80
N ARG A 168 7.29 10.30 -26.92
CA ARG A 168 8.12 9.08 -27.01
C ARG A 168 9.36 9.15 -26.11
N GLU A 169 10.00 10.32 -26.02
CA GLU A 169 11.16 10.52 -25.16
C GLU A 169 10.79 10.37 -23.68
N VAL A 170 9.68 10.99 -23.26
CA VAL A 170 9.13 10.82 -21.91
C VAL A 170 8.77 9.35 -21.65
N ALA A 171 8.06 8.69 -22.56
CA ALA A 171 7.72 7.28 -22.42
C ALA A 171 8.96 6.38 -22.27
N ALA A 172 10.04 6.67 -23.01
CA ALA A 172 11.32 5.96 -22.88
C ALA A 172 12.03 6.23 -21.53
N GLU A 173 11.98 7.47 -21.02
CA GLU A 173 12.50 7.80 -19.69
C GLU A 173 11.72 7.09 -18.58
N VAL A 174 10.40 7.00 -18.70
CA VAL A 174 9.57 6.27 -17.74
C VAL A 174 9.80 4.76 -17.88
N ALA A 175 10.06 4.24 -19.08
CA ALA A 175 10.48 2.86 -19.27
C ALA A 175 11.77 2.50 -18.50
N ALA A 176 12.69 3.45 -18.30
CA ALA A 176 13.85 3.24 -17.43
C ALA A 176 13.45 3.09 -15.94
N LYS A 177 12.35 3.70 -15.51
CA LYS A 177 11.78 3.53 -14.15
C LYS A 177 11.05 2.19 -13.98
N ARG A 178 10.57 1.58 -15.08
CA ARG A 178 10.02 0.21 -15.10
C ARG A 178 11.06 -0.86 -14.76
N ALA A 179 12.36 -0.52 -14.75
CA ALA A 179 13.42 -1.44 -14.31
C ALA A 179 13.25 -1.99 -12.88
N LEU A 180 12.41 -1.35 -12.06
CA LEU A 180 12.07 -1.82 -10.71
C LEU A 180 10.98 -2.90 -10.69
N VAL A 181 10.24 -3.09 -11.79
CA VAL A 181 9.20 -4.12 -11.95
C VAL A 181 9.46 -4.88 -13.25
N PRO A 182 10.21 -6.00 -13.21
CA PRO A 182 10.54 -6.78 -14.39
C PRO A 182 9.28 -7.18 -15.17
N ASP A 183 9.37 -7.10 -16.49
CA ASP A 183 8.31 -7.52 -17.43
C ASP A 183 6.97 -6.76 -17.32
N TRP A 184 6.91 -5.66 -16.56
CA TRP A 184 5.70 -4.84 -16.47
C TRP A 184 5.37 -4.20 -17.82
N LYS A 185 4.10 -4.25 -18.18
CA LYS A 185 3.53 -3.59 -19.35
C LYS A 185 2.25 -2.88 -18.96
N LEU A 186 1.98 -1.75 -19.61
CA LEU A 186 0.71 -1.06 -19.45
C LEU A 186 -0.42 -1.97 -19.95
N ASP A 187 -1.30 -2.32 -19.04
CA ASP A 187 -2.61 -2.90 -19.32
C ASP A 187 -3.67 -1.81 -19.14
N HIS A 188 -4.44 -1.53 -20.20
CA HIS A 188 -5.52 -0.55 -20.17
C HIS A 188 -6.78 -1.09 -19.48
N ASP A 189 -6.94 -2.41 -19.38
CA ASP A 189 -8.10 -3.01 -18.71
C ASP A 189 -8.01 -2.76 -17.20
N GLU A 190 -6.80 -2.71 -16.64
CA GLU A 190 -6.54 -2.32 -15.25
C GLU A 190 -7.05 -0.91 -14.92
N LEU A 191 -7.12 0.01 -15.88
CA LEU A 191 -7.64 1.37 -15.65
C LEU A 191 -9.13 1.38 -15.26
N TRP A 192 -9.86 0.33 -15.61
CA TRP A 192 -11.30 0.17 -15.32
C TRP A 192 -11.58 -0.44 -13.96
N GLU A 193 -10.59 -1.04 -13.32
CA GLU A 193 -10.71 -1.53 -11.95
C GLU A 193 -11.08 -0.38 -11.01
N THR A 194 -11.99 -0.62 -10.05
CA THR A 194 -12.53 0.40 -9.15
C THR A 194 -11.44 1.26 -8.51
N ARG A 195 -10.36 0.62 -8.04
CA ARG A 195 -9.21 1.27 -7.38
C ARG A 195 -8.49 2.31 -8.25
N HIS A 196 -8.42 2.08 -9.56
CA HIS A 196 -7.80 2.99 -10.53
C HIS A 196 -8.82 3.98 -11.07
N ARG A 197 -9.97 3.48 -11.53
CA ARG A 197 -11.02 4.27 -12.18
C ARG A 197 -11.45 5.46 -11.32
N ARG A 198 -11.66 5.26 -10.02
CA ARG A 198 -12.09 6.33 -9.09
C ARG A 198 -11.11 7.50 -8.97
N ARG A 199 -9.84 7.31 -9.37
CA ARG A 199 -8.76 8.31 -9.31
C ARG A 199 -8.47 8.96 -10.66
N ILE A 200 -9.15 8.55 -11.72
CA ILE A 200 -9.03 9.11 -13.06
C ILE A 200 -10.09 10.22 -13.23
N PRO A 201 -9.69 11.51 -13.36
CA PRO A 201 -10.61 12.65 -13.28
C PRO A 201 -11.28 12.99 -14.62
N ILE A 202 -11.62 11.98 -15.43
CA ILE A 202 -12.34 12.14 -16.71
C ILE A 202 -13.54 11.19 -16.76
N SER A 203 -14.53 11.49 -17.61
CA SER A 203 -15.71 10.63 -17.79
C SER A 203 -15.34 9.30 -18.44
N ASP A 204 -16.20 8.29 -18.33
CA ASP A 204 -15.97 6.97 -18.96
C ASP A 204 -15.84 7.08 -20.48
N ASP A 205 -16.66 7.92 -21.12
CA ASP A 205 -16.59 8.13 -22.57
C ASP A 205 -15.27 8.80 -22.98
N ALA A 206 -14.81 9.78 -22.20
CA ALA A 206 -13.50 10.40 -22.41
C ALA A 206 -12.37 9.38 -22.18
N LEU A 207 -12.47 8.55 -21.14
CA LEU A 207 -11.49 7.51 -20.85
C LEU A 207 -11.38 6.49 -21.99
N ARG A 208 -12.50 5.99 -22.53
CA ARG A 208 -12.50 5.10 -23.70
C ARG A 208 -11.81 5.76 -24.90
N ALA A 209 -12.16 7.00 -25.20
CA ALA A 209 -11.55 7.73 -26.31
C ALA A 209 -10.03 7.94 -26.12
N ARG A 210 -9.60 8.24 -24.88
CA ARG A 210 -8.18 8.43 -24.53
C ARG A 210 -7.40 7.12 -24.57
N ILE A 211 -8.00 5.99 -24.19
CA ILE A 211 -7.37 4.66 -24.33
C ILE A 211 -7.10 4.35 -25.79
N GLU A 212 -8.08 4.56 -26.68
CA GLU A 212 -7.89 4.33 -28.12
C GLU A 212 -6.84 5.28 -28.72
N GLN A 213 -6.82 6.54 -28.29
CA GLN A 213 -5.78 7.49 -28.69
C GLN A 213 -4.40 7.05 -28.20
N HIS A 214 -4.28 6.60 -26.96
CA HIS A 214 -3.03 6.13 -26.36
C HIS A 214 -2.47 4.93 -27.12
N ARG A 215 -3.32 3.94 -27.44
CA ARG A 215 -2.97 2.78 -28.27
C ARG A 215 -2.45 3.18 -29.64
N ALA A 216 -3.06 4.18 -30.28
CA ALA A 216 -2.66 4.66 -31.60
C ALA A 216 -1.31 5.40 -31.62
N LEU A 217 -0.82 5.85 -30.47
CA LEU A 217 0.45 6.59 -30.36
C LEU A 217 1.66 5.68 -30.18
N GLU A 218 1.46 4.38 -29.95
CA GLU A 218 2.53 3.38 -29.75
C GLU A 218 3.60 3.81 -28.72
N TRP A 219 3.20 4.56 -27.69
CA TRP A 219 4.09 5.00 -26.60
C TRP A 219 4.37 3.89 -25.57
N GLY A 220 3.98 2.65 -25.88
CA GLY A 220 4.13 1.46 -25.04
C GLY A 220 4.93 0.36 -25.72
#